data_AF-A0A3E2MQY7-F1
#
_entry.id   AF-A0A3E2MQY7-F1
#
_cell.length_a   1.000
_cell.length_b   1.000
_cell.length_c   1.000
_cell.angle_alpha   90.00
_cell.angle_beta   90.00
_cell.angle_gamma   90.00
#
_symmetry.space_group_name_H-M   'P 1'
#
loop_
_entity.id
_entity.type
_entity.pdbx_description
1 polymer ?
#
loop_
_entity_poly.entity_id
_entity_poly.type
_entity_poly.pdbx_seq_one_letter_code
_entity_poly.pdbx_strand_id
1 'polypeptide(L)' 'MLDSQHLSAVAERIQGINPADLTRQINAIQMQLLDLAKAKTEALAAARHLDLQALQPAINRLAKAKSCKPPTRS' A
#
# COMPACT_ATOMS: atom_id res chain seq x y z
N MET A 1 19.20 -9.21 0.68
CA MET A 1 19.60 -8.97 2.09
C MET A 1 19.82 -7.48 2.23
N LEU A 2 19.40 -6.86 3.34
CA LEU A 2 19.73 -5.45 3.63
C LEU A 2 21.15 -5.41 4.19
N ASP A 3 22.07 -4.75 3.49
CA ASP A 3 23.48 -4.61 3.88
C ASP A 3 23.62 -3.80 5.19
N SER A 4 24.54 -4.20 6.08
CA SER A 4 24.76 -3.58 7.39
C SER A 4 25.12 -2.08 7.30
N GLN A 5 25.75 -1.67 6.21
CA GLN A 5 26.05 -0.27 5.91
C GLN A 5 24.77 0.54 5.66
N HIS A 6 23.77 -0.07 5.00
CA HIS A 6 22.46 0.53 4.74
C HIS A 6 21.67 0.70 6.04
N LEU A 7 21.76 -0.27 6.95
CA LEU A 7 21.12 -0.19 8.27
C LEU A 7 21.77 0.90 9.15
N SER A 8 23.10 1.03 9.10
CA SER A 8 23.83 2.07 9.85
C SER A 8 23.47 3.49 9.36
N ALA A 9 23.46 3.70 8.05
CA ALA A 9 23.09 4.99 7.46
C ALA A 9 21.63 5.37 7.75
N VAL A 10 20.74 4.37 7.81
CA VAL A 10 19.34 4.58 8.18
C VAL A 10 19.22 4.88 9.68
N ALA A 11 19.97 4.18 10.55
CA ALA A 11 19.97 4.42 11.99
C ALA A 11 20.45 5.84 12.35
N GLU A 12 21.50 6.35 11.70
CA GLU A 12 21.99 7.73 11.88
C GLU A 12 20.97 8.77 11.41
N ARG A 13 20.26 8.51 10.30
CA ARG A 13 19.21 9.41 9.80
C ARG A 13 17.97 9.43 10.68
N ILE A 14 17.70 8.37 11.43
CA ILE A 14 16.55 8.27 12.34
C ILE A 14 16.93 8.76 13.75
N GLN A 15 18.23 8.88 14.06
CA GLN A 15 18.71 9.33 15.36
C GLN A 15 18.18 10.74 15.69
N GLY A 16 17.47 10.86 16.81
CA GLY A 16 16.84 12.12 17.22
C GLY A 16 15.51 12.44 16.53
N ILE A 17 15.07 11.65 15.55
CA ILE A 17 13.73 11.81 14.96
C ILE A 17 12.71 11.09 15.83
N ASN A 18 11.65 11.81 16.20
CA ASN A 18 10.51 11.23 16.90
C ASN A 18 9.86 10.13 16.03
N PRO A 19 9.82 8.86 16.50
CA PRO A 19 9.25 7.76 15.73
C PRO A 19 7.76 7.97 15.42
N ALA A 20 7.03 8.73 16.24
CA ALA A 20 5.65 9.09 15.97
C ALA A 20 5.52 10.00 14.74
N ASP A 21 6.45 10.93 14.53
CA ASP A 21 6.41 11.86 13.40
C ASP A 21 6.82 11.18 12.10
N LEU A 22 7.78 10.26 12.15
CA LEU A 22 8.08 9.38 11.00
C LEU A 22 6.89 8.51 10.63
N THR A 23 6.21 7.93 11.62
CA THR A 23 5.01 7.13 11.39
C THR A 23 3.89 7.96 10.76
N ARG A 24 3.65 9.19 11.25
CA ARG A 24 2.68 10.11 10.64
C ARG A 24 3.03 10.45 9.19
N GLN A 25 4.30 10.73 8.90
CA GLN A 25 4.77 11.04 7.54
C GLN A 25 4.62 9.85 6.61
N ILE A 26 5.00 8.65 7.05
CA ILE A 26 4.81 7.41 6.29
C ILE A 26 3.34 7.20 5.98
N ASN A 27 2.46 7.35 6.96
CA ASN A 27 1.01 7.19 6.77
C ASN A 27 0.45 8.24 5.79
N ALA A 28 0.89 9.50 5.90
CA ALA A 28 0.49 10.55 4.97
C ALA A 28 0.89 10.23 3.53
N ILE A 29 2.14 9.80 3.31
CA ILE A 29 2.64 9.40 2.00
C ILE A 29 1.88 8.19 1.47
N GLN A 30 1.58 7.19 2.33
CA GLN A 30 0.79 6.02 1.94
C GLN A 30 -0.61 6.41 1.47
N MET A 31 -1.29 7.33 2.17
CA MET A 31 -2.60 7.83 1.73
C MET A 31 -2.51 8.58 0.40
N GLN A 32 -1.51 9.46 0.23
CA GLN A 32 -1.29 10.17 -1.03
C GLN A 32 -1.06 9.22 -2.21
N LEU A 33 -0.31 8.13 -2.01
CA LEU A 33 -0.09 7.12 -3.03
C LEU A 33 -1.36 6.35 -3.38
N LEU A 34 -2.20 6.04 -2.39
CA LEU A 34 -3.49 5.39 -2.61
C LEU A 34 -4.43 6.30 -3.42
N ASP A 35 -4.52 7.57 -3.08
CA ASP A 35 -5.35 8.54 -3.80
C ASP A 35 -4.88 8.72 -5.25
N LEU A 36 -3.55 8.81 -5.46
CA LEU A 36 -2.97 8.89 -6.80
C LEU A 36 -3.28 7.64 -7.63
N ALA A 37 -3.14 6.46 -7.04
CA ALA A 37 -3.45 5.20 -7.72
C ALA A 37 -4.94 5.10 -8.08
N LYS A 38 -5.82 5.56 -7.18
CA LYS A 38 -7.26 5.63 -7.43
C LYS A 38 -7.57 6.56 -8.60
N ALA A 39 -7.06 7.78 -8.58
CA ALA A 39 -7.27 8.76 -9.66
C ALA A 39 -6.78 8.24 -11.02
N LYS A 40 -5.61 7.58 -11.07
CA LYS A 40 -5.10 6.96 -12.30
C LYS A 40 -5.98 5.80 -12.78
N THR A 41 -6.50 5.01 -11.85
CA THR A 41 -7.40 3.89 -12.17
C THR A 41 -8.73 4.40 -12.73
N GLU A 42 -9.29 5.46 -12.14
CA GLU A 42 -10.51 6.12 -12.63
C GLU A 42 -10.30 6.76 -14.01
N ALA A 43 -9.18 7.46 -14.22
CA ALA A 43 -8.83 8.04 -15.52
C ALA A 43 -8.64 6.96 -16.60
N LEU A 44 -7.97 5.85 -16.26
CA LEU A 44 -7.79 4.72 -17.17
C LEU A 44 -9.13 4.04 -17.49
N ALA A 45 -10.01 3.89 -16.49
CA ALA A 45 -11.34 3.32 -16.68
C ALA A 45 -12.22 4.19 -17.56
N ALA A 46 -12.22 5.52 -17.35
CA ALA A 46 -12.92 6.47 -18.19
C ALA A 46 -12.39 6.45 -19.63
N ALA A 47 -11.06 6.42 -19.81
CA ALA A 47 -10.43 6.35 -21.13
C ALA A 47 -10.68 5.02 -21.88
N ARG A 48 -10.99 3.95 -21.14
CA ARG A 48 -11.23 2.59 -21.70
C ARG A 48 -12.70 2.18 -21.64
N HIS A 49 -13.61 3.08 -21.26
CA HIS A 49 -15.02 2.78 -21.00
C HIS A 49 -15.22 1.54 -20.11
N LEU A 50 -14.30 1.31 -19.16
CA LEU A 50 -14.41 0.21 -18.22
C LEU A 50 -15.44 0.60 -17.17
N ASP A 51 -16.52 -0.17 -17.08
CA ASP A 51 -17.47 -0.04 -15.99
C ASP A 51 -16.84 -0.56 -14.69
N LEU A 52 -16.40 0.38 -13.85
CA LEU A 52 -15.82 0.08 -12.55
C LEU A 52 -16.82 -0.63 -11.63
N GLN A 53 -18.14 -0.43 -11.80
CA GLN A 53 -19.15 -1.15 -11.03
C GLN A 53 -19.22 -2.63 -11.41
N ALA A 54 -19.07 -2.95 -12.70
CA ALA A 54 -19.00 -4.33 -13.17
C ALA A 54 -17.79 -5.11 -12.63
N LEU A 55 -16.74 -4.41 -12.17
CA LEU A 55 -15.55 -5.01 -11.55
C LEU A 55 -15.71 -5.24 -10.04
N GLN A 56 -16.71 -4.65 -9.38
CA GLN A 56 -16.96 -4.80 -7.93
C GLN A 56 -17.08 -6.28 -7.48
N PRO A 57 -17.75 -7.18 -8.23
CA PRO A 57 -17.79 -8.61 -7.89
C PRO A 57 -16.42 -9.29 -7.92
N ALA A 58 -15.50 -8.85 -8.79
CA ALA A 58 -14.14 -9.38 -8.84
C ALA A 58 -13.29 -8.84 -7.68
N ILE A 59 -13.41 -7.54 -7.37
CA ILE A 59 -12.77 -6.89 -6.22
C ILE A 59 -13.19 -7.58 -4.90
N ASN A 60 -14.50 -7.82 -4.73
CA ASN A 60 -15.04 -8.50 -3.55
C ASN A 60 -14.50 -9.94 -3.41
N ARG A 61 -14.37 -10.67 -4.53
CA ARG A 61 -13.74 -12.00 -4.56
C ARG A 61 -12.27 -11.96 -4.14
N LEU A 62 -11.51 -10.99 -4.64
CA LEU A 62 -10.10 -10.79 -4.29
C LEU A 62 -9.91 -10.39 -2.82
N ALA A 63 -10.78 -9.53 -2.28
CA ALA A 63 -10.76 -9.15 -0.87
C ALA A 63 -11.06 -10.37 0.02
N LYS A 64 -12.07 -11.19 -0.34
CA LYS A 64 -12.41 -12.42 0.37
C LYS A 64 -11.26 -13.44 0.35
N ALA A 65 -10.62 -13.62 -0.80
CA ALA A 65 -9.46 -14.52 -0.94
C ALA A 65 -8.28 -14.07 -0.04
N LYS A 66 -8.06 -12.77 0.11
CA LYS A 66 -7.02 -12.23 1.01
C LYS A 66 -7.35 -12.42 2.51
N SER A 67 -8.63 -12.41 2.89
CA SER A 67 -9.05 -12.71 4.26
C SER A 67 -9.07 -14.21 4.60
N CYS A 68 -9.18 -15.08 3.59
CA CYS A 68 -9.01 -16.52 3.75
C CYS A 68 -7.52 -16.86 3.82
N LYS A 69 -6.90 -16.65 4.98
CA LYS A 69 -5.60 -17.25 5.30
C LYS A 69 -5.72 -18.78 5.19
N PRO A 70 -4.86 -19.49 4.44
CA PRO A 70 -4.89 -20.95 4.43
C PRO A 70 -4.66 -21.47 5.86
N PRO A 71 -5.33 -22.56 6.28
CA PRO A 71 -5.06 -23.15 7.58
C PRO A 71 -3.58 -23.55 7.63
N THR A 72 -2.85 -23.00 8.59
CA THR A 72 -1.54 -23.51 8.98
C THR A 72 -1.75 -24.95 9.42
N ARG A 73 -1.32 -25.89 8.59
CA ARG A 73 -1.37 -27.33 8.87
C ARG A 73 -0.34 -27.61 9.95
N SER A 74 -0.80 -27.71 11.20
CA SER A 74 -0.05 -28.23 12.35
C SER A 74 0.19 -29.72 12.23
#